data_AF-A0A251WIA6-F1
#
_entry.id   AF-A0A251WIA6-F1
#
_cell.length_a   1.000
_cell.length_b   1.000
_cell.length_c   1.000
_cell.angle_alpha   90.00
_cell.angle_beta   90.00
_cell.angle_gamma   90.00
#
_symmetry.space_group_name_H-M   'P 1'
#
loop_
_entity.id
_entity.type
_entity.pdbx_description
1 polymer ?
#
loop_
_entity_poly.entity_id
_entity_poly.type
_entity_poly.pdbx_seq_one_letter_code
_entity_poly.pdbx_strand_id
1 'polypeptide(L)' 'MIERSTTVLEAIALMKECGVRALLVKPRHPGDPYCIVTEADIVYKVTAFARDPNTVRVCEIMSPLA' A
#
# COMPACT_ATOMS: atom_id res chain seq x y z
N MET A 1 8.38 -5.63 0.52
CA MET A 1 7.02 -6.23 0.44
C MET A 1 6.26 -5.90 1.70
N ILE A 2 4.94 -5.84 1.67
CA ILE A 2 4.09 -5.45 2.80
C ILE A 2 2.85 -6.34 2.91
N GLU A 3 2.31 -6.50 4.11
CA GLU A 3 1.03 -7.17 4.32
C GLU A 3 -0.12 -6.26 3.88
N ARG A 4 -1.16 -6.83 3.29
CA ARG A 4 -2.33 -6.05 2.82
C ARG A 4 -3.12 -5.45 3.96
N SER A 5 -3.06 -6.10 5.13
CA SER A 5 -3.69 -5.59 6.33
C SER A 5 -2.94 -4.36 6.84
N THR A 6 -1.62 -4.22 6.71
CA THR A 6 -0.85 -3.07 7.24
C THR A 6 -1.46 -1.69 6.93
N THR A 7 -1.28 -0.74 7.83
CA THR A 7 -1.76 0.64 7.64
C THR A 7 -0.98 1.36 6.54
N VAL A 8 -1.59 2.41 5.98
CA VAL A 8 -0.89 3.27 5.01
C VAL A 8 0.28 3.99 5.68
N LEU A 9 0.17 4.37 6.95
CA LEU A 9 1.30 4.98 7.68
C LEU A 9 2.53 4.08 7.72
N GLU A 10 2.34 2.80 8.07
CA GLU A 10 3.41 1.81 8.10
C GLU A 10 3.99 1.57 6.69
N ALA A 11 3.15 1.61 5.64
CA ALA A 11 3.62 1.53 4.26
C ALA A 11 4.51 2.72 3.87
N ILE A 12 4.14 3.95 4.26
CA ILE A 12 4.93 5.17 4.05
C ILE A 12 6.28 5.06 4.77
N ALA A 13 6.25 4.60 6.04
CA ALA A 13 7.47 4.43 6.83
C ALA A 13 8.43 3.43 6.15
N LEU A 14 7.92 2.29 5.70
CA LEU A 14 8.71 1.27 5.00
C LEU A 14 9.24 1.77 3.65
N MET A 15 8.44 2.51 2.88
CA MET A 15 8.90 3.14 1.64
C MET A 15 10.07 4.10 1.89
N LYS A 16 9.97 4.93 2.94
CA LYS A 16 11.02 5.88 3.33
C LYS A 16 12.29 5.17 3.81
N GLU A 17 12.16 4.13 4.63
CA GLU A 17 13.28 3.34 5.15
C GLU A 17 14.05 2.66 4.02
N CYS A 18 13.32 2.05 3.07
CA CYS A 18 13.91 1.34 1.94
C CYS A 18 14.33 2.26 0.78
N GLY A 19 13.96 3.55 0.79
CA GLY A 19 14.22 4.48 -0.31
C GLY A 19 13.48 4.13 -1.61
N VAL A 20 12.31 3.50 -1.52
CA VAL A 20 11.51 3.04 -2.67
C VAL A 20 10.19 3.79 -2.77
N ARG A 21 9.60 3.82 -3.97
CA ARG A 21 8.32 4.50 -4.25
C ARG A 21 7.12 3.56 -4.37
N ALA A 22 7.35 2.26 -4.29
CA ALA A 22 6.32 1.25 -4.41
C ALA A 22 6.67 0.01 -3.58
N LEU A 23 5.63 -0.65 -3.08
CA LEU A 23 5.74 -1.89 -2.32
C LEU A 23 4.86 -2.96 -2.96
N LEU A 24 5.44 -4.14 -3.18
CA LEU A 24 4.68 -5.34 -3.49
C LEU A 24 3.89 -5.78 -2.26
N VAL A 25 2.60 -6.01 -2.46
CA VAL A 25 1.65 -6.46 -1.45
C VAL A 25 1.52 -7.97 -1.56
N LYS A 26 1.65 -8.66 -0.42
CA LYS A 26 1.62 -10.13 -0.40
C LYS A 26 0.23 -10.68 -0.78
N PRO A 27 0.17 -11.75 -1.60
CA PRO A 27 -1.07 -12.47 -1.86
C PRO A 27 -1.62 -13.10 -0.57
N ARG A 28 -2.94 -13.32 -0.52
CA ARG A 28 -3.58 -13.94 0.66
C ARG A 28 -3.46 -15.46 0.62
N HIS A 29 -3.53 -16.06 -0.56
CA HIS A 29 -3.39 -17.50 -0.77
C HIS A 29 -2.43 -17.79 -1.94
N PRO A 30 -1.85 -19.01 -1.99
CA PRO A 30 -1.13 -19.47 -3.17
C PRO A 30 -2.05 -19.43 -4.41
N GLY A 31 -1.65 -18.66 -5.42
CA GLY A 31 -2.43 -18.44 -6.63
C GLY A 31 -3.18 -17.11 -6.71
N ASP A 32 -3.29 -16.36 -5.61
CA ASP A 32 -3.77 -14.98 -5.68
C ASP A 32 -2.76 -14.10 -6.43
N PRO A 33 -3.22 -13.12 -7.22
CA PRO A 33 -2.33 -12.19 -7.89
C PRO A 33 -1.57 -11.34 -6.86
N TYR A 34 -0.35 -10.96 -7.22
CA TYR A 34 0.35 -9.90 -6.51
C TYR A 34 -0.39 -8.58 -6.71
N CYS A 35 -0.39 -7.75 -5.68
CA CYS A 35 -0.84 -6.36 -5.79
C CYS A 35 0.35 -5.43 -5.54
N ILE A 36 0.19 -4.18 -5.94
CA ILE A 36 1.17 -3.12 -5.71
C ILE A 36 0.48 -1.92 -5.08
N VAL A 37 1.21 -1.25 -4.18
CA VAL A 37 0.85 0.08 -3.68
C VAL A 37 2.01 1.02 -3.97
N THR A 38 1.69 2.19 -4.50
CA THR A 38 2.66 3.21 -4.93
C THR A 38 2.48 4.52 -4.16
N GLU A 39 3.47 5.41 -4.23
CA GLU A 39 3.35 6.78 -3.72
C GLU A 39 2.14 7.51 -4.33
N ALA A 40 1.84 7.26 -5.61
CA ALA A 40 0.70 7.86 -6.30
C ALA A 40 -0.64 7.38 -5.71
N ASP A 41 -0.76 6.09 -5.39
CA ASP A 41 -1.95 5.56 -4.71
C ASP A 41 -2.18 6.26 -3.37
N ILE A 42 -1.12 6.48 -2.59
CA ILE A 42 -1.20 7.15 -1.29
C ILE A 42 -1.63 8.61 -1.48
N VAL A 43 -0.98 9.34 -2.38
CA VAL A 43 -1.31 10.75 -2.65
C VAL A 43 -2.75 10.91 -3.14
N TYR A 44 -3.16 10.15 -4.15
CA TYR A 44 -4.46 10.32 -4.78
C TYR A 44 -5.62 9.67 -4.03
N LYS A 45 -5.40 8.56 -3.29
CA LYS A 45 -6.49 7.82 -2.63
C LYS A 45 -6.58 8.09 -1.13
N VAL A 46 -5.56 8.70 -0.51
CA VAL A 46 -5.52 9.01 0.93
C VAL A 46 -5.37 10.50 1.17
N THR A 47 -4.25 11.10 0.72
CA THR A 47 -3.94 12.50 1.01
C THR A 47 -4.92 13.46 0.34
N ALA A 48 -5.23 13.26 -0.94
CA ALA A 48 -6.17 14.10 -1.69
C ALA A 48 -7.59 14.12 -1.10
N PHE A 49 -7.97 13.07 -0.37
CA PHE A 49 -9.26 12.94 0.29
C PHE A 49 -9.21 13.17 1.82
N ALA A 50 -8.08 13.66 2.34
CA ALA A 50 -7.86 13.90 3.78
C ALA A 50 -8.20 12.68 4.67
N ARG A 51 -8.00 11.46 4.18
CA ARG A 51 -8.19 10.23 4.95
C ARG A 51 -7.03 10.04 5.92
N ASP A 52 -7.30 9.56 7.13
CA ASP A 52 -6.26 9.30 8.13
C ASP A 52 -5.42 8.05 7.77
N PRO A 53 -4.11 8.20 7.46
CA PRO A 53 -3.23 7.08 7.09
C PRO A 53 -3.06 6.02 8.20
N ASN A 54 -3.38 6.35 9.46
CA ASN A 54 -3.36 5.41 10.58
C ASN A 54 -4.51 4.41 10.53
N THR A 55 -5.61 4.78 9.87
CA THR A 55 -6.84 3.98 9.83
C THR A 55 -7.01 3.25 8.50
N VAL A 56 -6.54 3.83 7.40
CA VAL A 56 -6.61 3.22 6.07
C VAL A 56 -5.62 2.08 5.98
N ARG A 57 -6.08 0.94 5.47
CA ARG A 57 -5.27 -0.27 5.21
C ARG A 57 -4.79 -0.30 3.76
N VAL A 58 -3.62 -0.88 3.53
CA VAL A 58 -3.01 -1.00 2.19
C VAL A 58 -3.96 -1.68 1.19
N CYS A 59 -4.72 -2.69 1.63
CA CYS A 59 -5.66 -3.39 0.76
C CYS A 59 -6.79 -2.53 0.20
N GLU A 60 -7.08 -1.37 0.81
CA GLU A 60 -8.13 -0.45 0.35
C GLU A 60 -7.67 0.43 -0.81
N ILE A 61 -6.36 0.60 -0.99
CA ILE A 61 -5.79 1.52 -1.99
C ILE A 61 -4.88 0.85 -3.01
N MET A 62 -4.43 -0.38 -2.76
CA MET A 62 -3.59 -1.14 -3.68
C MET A 62 -4.27 -1.41 -5.02
N SER A 63 -3.47 -1.66 -6.05
CA SER A 63 -3.93 -2.06 -7.37
C SER A 63 -3.42 -3.48 -7.69
N PRO A 64 -4.21 -4.33 -8.38
CA PRO A 64 -3.70 -5.59 -8.91
C PRO A 64 -2.50 -5.34 -9.81
N LEU A 65 -1.46 -6.17 -9.69
CA LEU A 65 -0.35 -6.18 -10.62
C LEU A 65 -0.79 -7.03 -11.82
N ALA A 66 -1.28 -6.36 -12.87
CA ALA A 66 -1.68 -6.97 -14.14
C ALA A 66 -0.56 -6.84 -15.18
#